data_AF-A0AAW0IEA1-F1
#
_entry.id   AF-A0AAW0IEA1-F1
#
_cell.length_a   1.000
_cell.length_b   1.000
_cell.length_c   1.000
_cell.angle_alpha   90.00
_cell.angle_beta   90.00
_cell.angle_gamma   90.00
#
_symmetry.space_group_name_H-M   'P 1'
#
loop_
_entity.id
_entity.type
_entity.pdbx_description
1 polymer ?
#
loop_
_entity_poly.entity_id
_entity_poly.type
_entity_poly.pdbx_seq_one_letter_code
_entity_poly.pdbx_strand_id
1 'polypeptide(L)'
;MAEDFYHHFKEDIALMKEIDLDSFRFSISWSRVLPKGKLSGGVNEQGVKFYNELINKLLYKGIQPCVTLFHWDTPQALEDEYDGFLSIDI
;
A
#
# COMPACT_ATOMS: atom_id res chain seq x y z
N MET A 1 6.71 0.59 14.59
CA MET A 1 5.55 1.13 13.86
C MET A 1 6.08 2.25 13.00
N ALA A 2 5.58 2.44 11.79
CA ALA A 2 5.82 3.72 11.13
C ALA A 2 5.13 4.85 11.93
N GLU A 3 4.90 6.01 11.32
CA GLU A 3 4.18 7.15 11.94
C GLU A 3 2.67 6.92 12.11
N ASP A 4 2.22 5.66 12.22
CA ASP A 4 0.81 5.23 12.34
C ASP A 4 -0.17 5.76 11.28
N PHE A 5 0.36 6.05 10.08
CA PHE A 5 -0.42 6.50 8.91
C PHE A 5 -1.65 5.62 8.61
N TYR A 6 -1.60 4.33 8.95
CA TYR A 6 -2.71 3.41 8.72
C TYR A 6 -4.00 3.85 9.45
N HIS A 7 -3.87 4.41 10.66
CA HIS A 7 -5.02 4.91 11.42
C HIS A 7 -5.24 6.42 11.20
N HIS A 8 -4.20 7.17 10.85
CA HIS A 8 -4.20 8.64 10.79
C HIS A 8 -4.24 9.24 9.38
N PHE A 9 -4.37 8.43 8.31
CA PHE A 9 -4.31 8.93 6.94
C PHE A 9 -5.34 10.03 6.61
N LYS A 10 -6.46 10.09 7.33
CA LYS A 10 -7.51 11.09 7.07
C LYS A 10 -7.09 12.47 7.56
N GLU A 11 -6.48 12.52 8.73
CA GLU A 11 -5.88 13.71 9.34
C GLU A 11 -4.68 14.16 8.51
N ASP A 12 -3.80 13.23 8.14
CA ASP A 12 -2.61 13.52 7.35
C ASP A 12 -2.97 14.10 5.96
N ILE A 13 -4.00 13.55 5.29
CA ILE A 13 -4.49 14.11 4.02
C ILE A 13 -5.06 15.52 4.19
N ALA A 14 -5.69 15.82 5.33
CA ALA A 14 -6.17 17.17 5.59
C ALA A 14 -5.00 18.16 5.64
N LEU A 15 -3.92 17.79 6.34
CA LEU A 15 -2.69 18.59 6.41
C LEU A 15 -2.00 18.71 5.05
N MET A 16 -1.96 17.63 4.25
CA MET A 16 -1.43 17.68 2.87
C MET A 16 -2.17 18.70 2.02
N LYS A 17 -3.48 18.87 2.20
CA LYS A 17 -4.23 19.88 1.46
C LYS A 17 -4.02 21.29 1.99
N GLU A 18 -3.80 21.46 3.30
CA GLU A 18 -3.48 22.77 3.89
C GLU A 18 -2.17 23.35 3.37
N ILE A 19 -1.20 22.49 3.03
CA ILE A 19 0.07 22.89 2.40
C ILE A 19 0.03 22.91 0.87
N ASP A 20 -1.15 22.75 0.28
CA ASP A 20 -1.44 22.74 -1.17
C ASP A 20 -0.62 21.72 -1.97
N LEU A 21 -0.55 20.49 -1.48
CA LEU A 21 0.12 19.40 -2.18
C LEU A 21 -0.68 18.95 -3.42
N ASP A 22 -0.04 18.95 -4.60
CA ASP A 22 -0.67 18.51 -5.86
C ASP A 22 -0.78 16.99 -5.98
N SER A 23 0.20 16.26 -5.45
CA SER A 23 0.27 14.80 -5.58
C SER A 23 0.87 14.15 -4.34
N PHE A 24 0.43 12.93 -4.04
CA PHE A 24 0.95 12.16 -2.92
C PHE A 24 1.43 10.80 -3.39
N ARG A 25 2.72 10.53 -3.21
CA ARG A 25 3.33 9.24 -3.54
C ARG A 25 3.27 8.30 -2.34
N PHE A 26 2.75 7.10 -2.56
CA PHE A 26 2.75 6.02 -1.58
C PHE A 26 2.95 4.66 -2.26
N SER A 27 3.25 3.63 -1.47
CA SER A 27 3.28 2.25 -1.95
C SER A 27 2.06 1.46 -1.49
N ILE A 28 1.56 0.59 -2.36
CA ILE A 28 0.63 -0.47 -1.96
C ILE A 28 1.50 -1.59 -1.40
N SER A 29 1.25 -1.96 -0.16
CA SER A 29 2.01 -3.02 0.46
C SER A 29 1.54 -4.37 -0.07
N TRP A 30 2.46 -5.11 -0.66
CA TRP A 30 2.15 -6.41 -1.28
C TRP A 30 1.59 -7.36 -0.24
N SER A 31 2.26 -7.50 0.91
CA SER A 31 1.82 -8.36 2.02
C SER A 31 0.46 -7.97 2.60
N ARG A 32 0.06 -6.69 2.49
CA ARG A 32 -1.25 -6.23 2.94
C ARG A 32 -2.37 -6.68 2.02
N VAL A 33 -2.13 -6.78 0.71
CA VAL A 33 -3.13 -7.21 -0.28
C VAL A 33 -3.10 -8.73 -0.48
N LEU A 34 -1.91 -9.31 -0.56
CA LEU A 34 -1.66 -10.75 -0.71
C LEU A 34 -0.72 -11.20 0.42
N PRO A 35 -1.26 -11.59 1.60
CA PRO A 35 -0.43 -11.99 2.75
C PRO A 35 0.50 -13.18 2.48
N LYS A 36 0.14 -14.03 1.53
CA LYS A 36 0.93 -15.18 1.07
C LYS A 36 1.69 -14.90 -0.24
N GLY A 37 1.73 -13.65 -0.68
CA GLY A 37 2.38 -13.22 -1.93
C GLY A 37 1.64 -13.58 -3.22
N LYS A 38 0.81 -14.62 -3.21
CA LYS A 38 0.11 -15.12 -4.40
C LYS A 38 -1.41 -15.05 -4.26
N LEU A 39 -2.08 -14.93 -5.40
CA LEU A 39 -3.55 -15.02 -5.48
C LEU A 39 -4.10 -16.35 -4.97
N SER A 40 -3.40 -17.46 -5.20
CA SER A 40 -3.78 -18.78 -4.69
C SER A 40 -3.78 -18.85 -3.15
N GLY A 41 -3.01 -17.99 -2.49
CA GLY A 41 -3.00 -17.86 -1.04
C GLY A 41 -4.06 -16.90 -0.48
N GLY A 42 -4.93 -16.36 -1.34
CA GLY A 42 -6.05 -15.50 -0.97
C GLY A 42 -5.72 -14.00 -0.98
N VAL A 43 -6.76 -13.20 -1.18
CA VAL A 43 -6.73 -11.74 -1.13
C VAL A 43 -7.21 -11.27 0.24
N ASN A 44 -6.50 -10.32 0.83
CA ASN A 44 -6.95 -9.64 2.03
C ASN A 44 -7.83 -8.43 1.66
N GLU A 45 -9.13 -8.65 1.66
CA GLU A 45 -10.15 -7.63 1.33
C GLU A 45 -10.08 -6.39 2.25
N GLN A 46 -9.64 -6.53 3.50
CA GLN A 46 -9.45 -5.37 4.38
C GLN A 46 -8.29 -4.50 3.91
N GLY A 47 -7.21 -5.11 3.41
CA GLY A 47 -6.10 -4.41 2.79
C GLY A 47 -6.51 -3.65 1.54
N VAL A 48 -7.29 -4.30 0.66
CA VAL A 48 -7.86 -3.68 -0.54
C VAL A 48 -8.77 -2.50 -0.15
N LYS A 49 -9.66 -2.70 0.83
CA LYS A 49 -10.54 -1.66 1.33
C LYS A 49 -9.77 -0.44 1.85
N PHE A 50 -8.70 -0.66 2.61
CA PHE A 50 -7.85 0.44 3.11
C PHE A 50 -7.30 1.30 1.96
N TYR A 51 -6.71 0.67 0.92
CA TYR A 51 -6.17 1.43 -0.20
C TYR A 51 -7.25 2.14 -1.02
N ASN A 52 -8.43 1.52 -1.17
CA ASN A 52 -9.59 2.18 -1.78
C ASN A 52 -10.00 3.43 -0.99
N GLU A 53 -10.10 3.36 0.33
CA GLU A 53 -10.42 4.51 1.17
C GLU A 53 -9.36 5.61 1.07
N LEU A 54 -8.07 5.24 1.09
CA LEU A 54 -6.95 6.17 0.94
C LEU A 54 -7.00 6.90 -0.41
N ILE A 55 -7.10 6.16 -1.52
CA ILE A 55 -7.15 6.70 -2.88
C ILE A 55 -8.36 7.61 -3.06
N ASN A 56 -9.55 7.16 -2.63
CA ASN A 56 -10.76 7.96 -2.72
C ASN A 56 -10.65 9.27 -1.93
N LYS A 57 -10.02 9.24 -0.75
CA LYS A 57 -9.83 10.43 0.08
C LYS A 57 -8.86 11.44 -0.54
N LEU A 58 -7.75 10.96 -1.13
CA LEU A 58 -6.80 11.80 -1.87
C LEU A 58 -7.49 12.48 -3.04
N LEU A 59 -8.18 11.71 -3.89
CA LEU A 59 -8.92 12.23 -5.04
C LEU A 59 -10.01 13.23 -4.63
N TYR A 60 -10.75 12.93 -3.56
CA TYR A 60 -11.76 13.84 -3.01
C TYR A 60 -11.17 15.20 -2.57
N LYS A 61 -9.91 15.21 -2.13
CA LYS A 61 -9.19 16.44 -1.75
C LYS A 61 -8.43 17.08 -2.90
N GLY A 62 -8.55 16.54 -4.12
CA GLY A 62 -7.86 17.05 -5.31
C GLY A 62 -6.35 16.75 -5.32
N ILE A 63 -5.90 15.77 -4.53
CA ILE A 63 -4.51 15.34 -4.48
C ILE A 63 -4.34 14.10 -5.37
N GLN A 64 -3.45 14.17 -6.36
CA GLN A 64 -3.22 13.08 -7.30
C GLN A 64 -2.45 11.92 -6.62
N PRO A 65 -3.01 10.70 -6.54
CA PRO A 65 -2.28 9.55 -6.02
C PRO A 65 -1.20 9.10 -7.01
N CYS A 66 0.02 8.88 -6.51
CA CYS A 66 1.15 8.33 -7.26
C CYS A 66 1.60 7.00 -6.62
N VAL A 67 1.19 5.88 -7.20
CA VAL A 67 1.39 4.56 -6.57
C VAL A 67 2.69 3.91 -7.01
N THR A 68 3.46 3.41 -6.04
CA THR A 68 4.56 2.46 -6.27
C THR A 68 4.07 1.05 -5.95
N LEU A 69 4.11 0.13 -6.90
CA LEU A 69 3.61 -1.25 -6.72
C LEU A 69 4.54 -2.13 -5.89
N PHE A 70 5.86 -1.87 -5.97
CA PHE A 70 6.85 -2.58 -5.19
C PHE A 70 7.79 -1.59 -4.53
N HIS A 71 7.90 -1.66 -3.20
CA HIS A 71 8.75 -0.76 -2.43
C HIS A 71 9.45 -1.50 -1.30
N TRP A 72 10.19 -2.56 -1.67
CA TRP A 72 11.04 -3.36 -0.76
C TRP A 72 10.26 -4.06 0.37
N ASP A 73 9.02 -4.48 0.08
CA ASP A 73 8.10 -5.08 1.05
C ASP A 73 7.57 -6.45 0.59
N THR A 74 8.48 -7.27 0.02
CA THR A 74 8.17 -8.64 -0.40
C THR A 74 7.54 -9.43 0.76
N PRO A 75 6.40 -10.12 0.54
CA PRO A 75 5.81 -10.99 1.54
C PRO A 75 6.78 -12.10 1.98
N GLN A 76 6.98 -12.26 3.29
CA GLN A 76 7.87 -13.29 3.85
C GLN A 76 7.57 -14.70 3.34
N ALA A 77 6.31 -15.00 3.04
CA ALA A 77 5.92 -16.30 2.47
C ALA A 77 6.62 -16.62 1.14
N LEU A 78 6.98 -15.60 0.34
CA LEU A 78 7.72 -15.81 -0.91
C LEU A 78 9.22 -16.00 -0.66
N GLU A 79 9.79 -15.34 0.34
CA GLU A 79 11.15 -15.61 0.80
C GLU A 79 11.26 -17.06 1.29
N ASP A 80 10.32 -17.50 2.13
CA ASP A 80 10.34 -18.84 2.71
C ASP A 80 10.12 -19.95 1.66
N GLU A 81 9.29 -19.70 0.64
CA GLU A 81 8.94 -20.70 -0.38
C GLU A 81 9.92 -20.73 -1.57
N TYR A 82 10.53 -19.59 -1.91
CA TYR A 82 11.31 -19.44 -3.15
C TYR A 82 12.70 -18.80 -2.98
N ASP A 83 13.15 -18.48 -1.77
CA ASP A 83 14.38 -17.69 -1.55
C ASP A 83 14.27 -16.28 -2.19
N GLY A 84 13.04 -15.75 -2.22
CA GLY A 84 12.76 -14.42 -2.71
C GLY A 84 13.12 -14.23 -4.18
N PHE A 85 13.57 -13.04 -4.54
CA PHE A 85 13.93 -12.69 -5.92
C PHE A 85 15.12 -13.46 -6.50
N LEU A 86 15.74 -14.38 -5.74
CA LEU A 86 16.73 -15.31 -6.28
C LEU A 86 16.09 -16.39 -7.15
N SER A 87 14.79 -16.65 -6.97
CA SER A 87 14.00 -17.53 -7.81
C SER A 87 13.33 -16.79 -8.97
N ILE A 88 13.18 -17.50 -10.10
CA ILE A 88 12.44 -17.05 -11.28
C ILE A 88 10.94 -17.39 -11.21
N ASP A 89 10.51 -18.10 -10.17
CA ASP A 89 9.15 -18.62 -10.01
C ASP A 89 8.22 -17.69 -9.19
N ILE A 90 8.70 -16.49 -8.82
CA ILE A 90 7.92 -15.44 -8.15
C ILE A 90 7.13 -14.58 -9.14
#